data_AF-A0A135V1W7-F1
#
_entry.id   AF-A0A135V1W7-F1
#
_cell.length_a   1.000
_cell.length_b   1.000
_cell.length_c   1.000
_cell.angle_alpha   90.00
_cell.angle_beta   90.00
_cell.angle_gamma   90.00
#
_symmetry.space_group_name_H-M   'P 1'
#
loop_
_entity.id
_entity.type
_entity.pdbx_description
1 polymer ?
#
loop_
_entity_poly.entity_id
_entity_poly.type
_entity_poly.pdbx_seq_one_letter_code
_entity_poly.pdbx_strand_id
1 'polypeptide(L)'
;MAAAVESAPYTGPSPREMIESHTLAQEIINRNKDACPILDSDELSLLFDFVKDPAQARALLETRGLADEPTKSGSLVAYVISLHGTDKAALTDDEIKMLKAWFENGQKL
;
A
#
# COMPACT_ATOMS: atom_id res chain seq x y z
N MET A 1 28.12 19.20 -3.17
CA MET A 1 27.80 17.85 -3.65
C MET A 1 26.63 17.36 -2.82
N ALA A 2 25.43 17.26 -3.41
CA ALA A 2 24.25 16.74 -2.73
C ALA A 2 24.33 15.21 -2.74
N ALA A 3 24.35 14.59 -1.57
CA ALA A 3 24.17 13.15 -1.45
C ALA A 3 22.72 12.84 -1.82
N ALA A 4 22.51 12.43 -3.06
CA ALA A 4 21.31 11.71 -3.44
C ALA A 4 21.32 10.43 -2.61
N VAL A 5 20.42 10.34 -1.63
CA VAL A 5 20.12 9.07 -0.99
C VAL A 5 19.49 8.20 -2.08
N GLU A 6 20.32 7.35 -2.69
CA GLU A 6 19.89 6.29 -3.59
C GLU A 6 19.01 5.36 -2.75
N SER A 7 17.69 5.58 -2.77
CA SER A 7 16.71 4.64 -2.24
C SER A 7 17.01 3.31 -2.89
N ALA A 8 17.50 2.33 -2.12
CA ALA A 8 17.95 1.08 -2.70
C ALA A 8 16.77 0.47 -3.50
N PRO A 9 17.01 0.01 -4.74
CA PRO A 9 15.94 -0.49 -5.58
C PRO A 9 15.25 -1.65 -4.85
N TYR A 10 13.93 -1.56 -4.73
CA TYR A 10 13.11 -2.60 -4.13
C TYR A 10 13.47 -3.97 -4.72
N THR A 11 14.08 -4.85 -3.92
CA THR A 11 14.53 -6.20 -4.34
C THR A 11 13.55 -7.31 -3.94
N GLY A 12 12.30 -6.95 -3.60
CA GLY A 12 11.26 -7.91 -3.23
C GLY A 12 10.46 -8.44 -4.42
N PRO A 13 9.58 -9.44 -4.20
CA PRO A 13 8.65 -9.93 -5.21
C PRO A 13 7.76 -8.80 -5.70
N SER A 14 7.28 -8.90 -6.95
CA SER A 14 6.50 -7.82 -7.53
C SER A 14 5.23 -7.56 -6.70
N PRO A 15 4.76 -6.31 -6.64
CA PRO A 15 3.50 -5.92 -5.98
C PRO A 15 2.34 -6.85 -6.29
N ARG A 16 2.24 -7.24 -7.57
CA ARG A 16 1.27 -8.19 -8.08
C ARG A 16 1.44 -9.59 -7.48
N GLU A 17 2.66 -10.10 -7.39
CA GLU A 17 2.92 -11.42 -6.79
C GLU A 17 2.60 -11.45 -5.30
N MET A 18 2.82 -10.33 -4.58
CA MET A 18 2.48 -10.22 -3.16
C MET A 18 0.98 -10.18 -2.93
N ILE A 19 0.25 -9.53 -3.84
CA ILE A 19 -1.21 -9.52 -3.87
C ILE A 19 -1.73 -10.93 -4.16
N GLU A 20 -1.17 -11.60 -5.18
CA GLU A 20 -1.56 -12.97 -5.54
C GLU A 20 -1.22 -13.99 -4.45
N SER A 21 -0.18 -13.71 -3.66
CA SER A 21 0.26 -14.57 -2.55
C SER A 21 -0.37 -14.18 -1.20
N HIS A 22 -1.17 -13.12 -1.13
CA HIS A 22 -1.73 -12.57 0.12
C HIS A 22 -0.67 -12.31 1.20
N THR A 23 0.53 -11.88 0.79
CA THR A 23 1.66 -11.57 1.69
C THR A 23 1.93 -10.07 1.78
N LEU A 24 1.19 -9.25 1.02
CA LEU A 24 1.43 -7.81 0.92
C LEU A 24 1.37 -7.13 2.30
N ALA A 25 0.33 -7.40 3.09
CA ALA A 25 0.19 -6.80 4.42
C ALA A 25 1.35 -7.16 5.36
N GLN A 26 1.78 -8.42 5.38
CA GLN A 26 2.89 -8.87 6.21
C GLN A 26 4.22 -8.26 5.76
N GLU A 27 4.45 -8.18 4.45
CA GLU A 27 5.66 -7.61 3.89
C GLU A 27 5.76 -6.11 4.17
N ILE A 28 4.65 -5.36 4.12
CA ILE A 28 4.60 -3.94 4.54
C ILE A 28 5.00 -3.83 6.01
N ILE A 29 4.40 -4.65 6.88
CA ILE A 29 4.69 -4.63 8.32
C ILE A 29 6.16 -4.99 8.62
N ASN A 30 6.69 -6.02 7.95
CA ASN A 30 8.06 -6.48 8.13
C ASN A 30 9.07 -5.45 7.62
N ARG A 31 8.92 -4.97 6.38
CA ARG A 31 9.88 -4.07 5.74
C ARG A 31 9.76 -2.62 6.18
N ASN A 32 8.68 -2.22 6.84
CA ASN A 32 8.60 -0.88 7.44
C ASN A 32 9.67 -0.64 8.52
N LYS A 33 10.26 -1.71 9.08
CA LYS A 33 11.39 -1.62 10.01
C LYS A 33 12.75 -1.71 9.32
N ASP A 34 12.77 -2.04 8.03
CA ASP A 34 13.97 -2.11 7.21
C ASP A 34 14.34 -0.75 6.60
N ALA A 35 15.58 -0.63 6.14
CA ALA A 35 16.08 0.59 5.49
C ALA A 35 15.40 0.90 4.14
N CYS A 36 14.63 -0.05 3.59
CA CYS A 36 13.92 0.06 2.31
C CYS A 36 12.45 -0.35 2.49
N PRO A 37 11.58 0.56 2.94
CA PRO A 37 10.16 0.30 3.00
C PRO A 37 9.60 0.02 1.60
N ILE A 38 8.59 -0.84 1.52
CA ILE A 38 7.91 -1.22 0.25
C ILE A 38 7.08 -0.07 -0.29
N LEU A 39 6.54 0.72 0.64
CA LEU A 39 5.66 1.83 0.39
C LEU A 39 6.36 3.10 0.84
N ASP A 40 6.29 4.13 0.02
CA ASP A 40 6.71 5.48 0.42
C ASP A 40 5.75 6.06 1.47
N SER A 41 6.16 7.11 2.17
CA SER A 41 5.34 7.77 3.20
C SER A 41 3.96 8.23 2.68
N ASP A 42 3.91 8.65 1.41
CA ASP A 42 2.66 9.07 0.74
C ASP A 42 1.73 7.88 0.47
N GLU A 43 2.31 6.73 0.11
CA GLU A 43 1.57 5.48 -0.10
C GLU A 43 1.10 4.87 1.22
N LEU A 44 1.92 4.90 2.27
CA LEU A 44 1.52 4.50 3.62
C LEU A 44 0.35 5.35 4.12
N SER A 45 0.36 6.66 3.86
CA SER A 45 -0.75 7.55 4.20
C SER A 45 -2.02 7.17 3.43
N LEU A 46 -1.90 6.85 2.14
CA LEU A 46 -3.03 6.38 1.33
C LEU A 46 -3.59 5.04 1.84
N LEU A 47 -2.70 4.12 2.22
CA LEU A 47 -3.07 2.82 2.78
C LEU A 47 -3.75 2.99 4.13
N PHE A 48 -3.26 3.92 4.96
CA PHE A 48 -3.86 4.25 6.25
C PHE A 48 -5.30 4.75 6.11
N ASP A 49 -5.54 5.72 5.23
CA ASP A 49 -6.89 6.22 4.95
C ASP A 49 -7.79 5.11 4.40
N PHE A 50 -7.27 4.26 3.53
CA PHE A 50 -7.99 3.11 3.00
C PHE A 50 -8.35 2.07 4.08
N VAL A 51 -7.43 1.67 4.95
CA VAL A 51 -7.74 0.67 5.99
C VAL A 51 -8.64 1.22 7.07
N LYS A 52 -8.66 2.55 7.25
CA LYS A 52 -9.57 3.24 8.15
C LYS A 52 -11.00 3.20 7.61
N ASP A 53 -11.18 3.55 6.33
CA ASP A 53 -12.44 3.55 5.61
C ASP A 53 -12.33 2.87 4.24
N PRO A 54 -12.37 1.53 4.18
CA PRO A 54 -12.23 0.79 2.93
C PRO A 54 -13.36 1.06 1.94
N ALA A 55 -14.53 1.49 2.43
CA ALA A 55 -15.64 1.95 1.59
C ALA A 55 -15.30 3.21 0.78
N GLN A 56 -14.32 4.01 1.22
CA GLN A 56 -13.86 5.21 0.51
C GLN A 56 -12.70 4.94 -0.46
N ALA A 57 -12.30 3.68 -0.64
CA ALA A 57 -11.32 3.24 -1.63
C ALA A 57 -11.42 3.97 -2.97
N ARG A 58 -12.61 3.93 -3.57
CA ARG A 58 -12.88 4.56 -4.86
C ARG A 58 -12.75 6.09 -4.79
N ALA A 59 -13.25 6.71 -3.72
CA ALA A 59 -13.15 8.16 -3.51
C ALA A 59 -11.69 8.62 -3.30
N LEU A 60 -10.86 7.81 -2.64
CA LEU A 60 -9.41 8.07 -2.48
C LEU A 60 -8.70 8.05 -3.84
N LEU A 61 -9.04 7.09 -4.70
CA LEU A 61 -8.54 7.04 -6.08
C LEU A 61 -9.01 8.24 -6.89
N GLU A 62 -10.29 8.61 -6.81
CA GLU A 62 -10.85 9.77 -7.51
C GLU A 62 -10.18 11.07 -7.07
N THR A 63 -9.98 11.24 -5.76
CA THR A 63 -9.31 12.43 -5.17
C THR A 63 -7.88 12.59 -5.68
N ARG A 64 -7.18 11.47 -5.90
CA ARG A 64 -5.81 11.46 -6.43
C ARG A 64 -5.76 11.54 -7.96
N GLY A 65 -6.91 11.49 -8.66
CA GLY A 65 -6.96 11.38 -10.12
C GLY A 65 -6.53 10.00 -10.65
N LEU A 66 -6.57 8.98 -9.80
CA LEU A 66 -6.10 7.61 -10.03
C LEU A 66 -7.22 6.61 -10.32
N ALA A 67 -8.47 7.07 -10.35
CA ALA A 67 -9.63 6.21 -10.57
C ALA A 67 -9.64 5.59 -11.98
N ASP A 68 -9.13 6.30 -12.98
CA ASP A 68 -9.09 5.84 -14.37
C ASP A 68 -7.84 4.99 -14.67
N GLU A 69 -6.68 5.37 -14.12
CA GLU A 69 -5.40 4.68 -14.41
C GLU A 69 -4.51 4.49 -13.16
N PRO A 70 -4.95 3.66 -12.20
CA PRO A 70 -4.19 3.40 -10.96
C PRO A 70 -2.81 2.77 -11.23
N THR A 71 -2.67 2.05 -12.36
CA THR A 71 -1.41 1.43 -12.78
C THR A 71 -0.42 2.41 -13.42
N LYS A 72 -0.87 3.54 -13.99
CA LYS A 72 0.03 4.51 -14.63
C LYS A 72 0.78 5.39 -13.64
N SER A 73 0.24 5.54 -12.43
CA SER A 73 0.86 6.40 -11.41
C SER A 73 1.99 5.74 -10.65
N GLY A 74 2.29 4.47 -10.93
CA GLY A 74 3.36 3.74 -10.27
C GLY A 74 3.08 3.41 -8.79
N SER A 75 1.92 3.79 -8.26
CA SER A 75 1.58 3.58 -6.87
C SER A 75 0.91 2.23 -6.65
N LEU A 76 1.54 1.44 -5.78
CA LEU A 76 1.11 0.10 -5.41
C LEU A 76 -0.23 0.14 -4.70
N VAL A 77 -0.38 1.10 -3.78
CA VAL A 77 -1.59 1.23 -2.97
C VAL A 77 -2.75 1.64 -3.85
N ALA A 78 -2.56 2.52 -4.84
CA ALA A 78 -3.60 2.85 -5.79
C ALA A 78 -4.12 1.61 -6.54
N TYR A 79 -3.21 0.72 -6.96
CA TYR A 79 -3.58 -0.54 -7.59
C TYR A 79 -4.34 -1.47 -6.63
N VAL A 80 -3.86 -1.60 -5.38
CA VAL A 80 -4.52 -2.41 -4.33
C VAL A 80 -5.94 -1.92 -4.05
N ILE A 81 -6.11 -0.60 -3.89
CA ILE A 81 -7.39 0.04 -3.67
C ILE A 81 -8.31 -0.15 -4.88
N SER A 82 -7.77 -0.11 -6.11
CA SER A 82 -8.57 -0.31 -7.32
C SER A 82 -9.10 -1.74 -7.46
N LEU A 83 -8.38 -2.71 -6.91
CA LEU A 83 -8.79 -4.10 -6.83
C LEU A 83 -9.75 -4.36 -5.66
N HIS A 84 -9.82 -3.45 -4.68
CA HIS A 84 -10.74 -3.59 -3.57
C HIS A 84 -12.19 -3.50 -4.03
N GLY A 85 -13.02 -4.45 -3.59
CA GLY A 85 -14.40 -4.61 -4.05
C GLY A 85 -14.56 -5.39 -5.34
N THR A 86 -13.48 -5.91 -5.93
CA THR A 86 -13.52 -6.90 -7.00
C THR A 86 -13.29 -8.30 -6.45
N ASP A 87 -13.62 -9.34 -7.25
CA ASP A 87 -13.32 -10.75 -6.92
C ASP A 87 -11.81 -11.04 -6.75
N LYS A 88 -10.94 -10.10 -7.18
CA LYS A 88 -9.48 -10.16 -7.02
C LYS A 88 -9.00 -9.12 -6.02
N ALA A 89 -9.69 -8.99 -4.90
CA ALA A 89 -9.31 -8.07 -3.84
C ALA A 89 -7.84 -8.28 -3.46
N ALA A 90 -7.07 -7.20 -3.51
CA ALA A 90 -5.63 -7.23 -3.30
C ALA A 90 -5.24 -7.40 -1.83
N LEU A 91 -6.14 -7.00 -0.93
CA LEU A 91 -6.08 -7.23 0.50
C LEU A 91 -7.41 -7.84 0.91
N THR A 92 -7.33 -8.89 1.71
CA THR A 92 -8.49 -9.48 2.37
C THR A 92 -8.93 -8.62 3.56
N ASP A 93 -10.18 -8.79 4.02
CA ASP A 93 -10.68 -8.11 5.22
C ASP A 93 -9.80 -8.35 6.46
N ASP A 94 -9.19 -9.54 6.58
CA ASP A 94 -8.27 -9.88 7.66
C ASP A 94 -6.94 -9.10 7.55
N GLU A 95 -6.39 -8.98 6.35
CA GLU A 95 -5.20 -8.15 6.09
C GLU A 95 -5.47 -6.68 6.36
N ILE A 96 -6.64 -6.16 5.97
CA ILE A 96 -7.05 -4.78 6.25
C ILE A 96 -7.16 -4.56 7.76
N LYS A 97 -7.76 -5.49 8.51
CA LYS A 97 -7.84 -5.41 9.97
C LYS A 97 -6.46 -5.47 10.62
N MET A 98 -5.57 -6.34 10.13
CA MET A 98 -4.21 -6.47 10.63
C MET A 98 -3.41 -5.19 10.39
N LEU A 99 -3.48 -4.63 9.18
CA LEU A 99 -2.85 -3.36 8.83
C LEU A 99 -3.40 -2.22 9.68
N LYS A 100 -4.74 -2.11 9.81
CA LYS A 100 -5.38 -1.11 10.67
C LYS A 100 -4.88 -1.21 12.12
N ALA A 101 -4.91 -2.41 12.70
CA ALA A 101 -4.42 -2.63 14.05
C ALA A 101 -2.93 -2.28 14.19
N TRP A 102 -2.11 -2.59 13.17
CA TRP A 102 -0.71 -2.24 13.12
C TRP A 102 -0.47 -0.72 13.07
N PHE A 103 -1.22 0.00 12.23
CA PHE A 103 -1.19 1.46 12.18
C PHE A 103 -1.62 2.09 13.52
N GLU A 104 -2.71 1.60 14.11
CA GLU A 104 -3.20 2.07 15.42
C GLU A 104 -2.26 1.72 16.59
N ASN A 105 -1.47 0.64 16.49
CA ASN A 105 -0.53 0.21 17.53
C ASN A 105 0.80 1.01 17.57
N GLY A 106 0.95 2.07 16.77
CA GLY A 106 2.04 3.03 16.98
C GLY A 106 2.97 3.24 15.80
N GLN A 107 2.56 2.91 14.57
CA GLN A 107 3.13 3.58 13.39
C GLN A 107 2.63 5.02 13.36
N LYS A 108 3.25 5.89 14.17
CA LYS A 108 3.15 7.33 13.93
C LYS A 108 3.94 7.63 12.65
N LEU A 109 3.21 7.94 11.57
CA LEU A 109 3.71 8.70 10.42
C LEU A 109 4.43 9.97 10.91
#